data_AF-A0A7S3X9B4-F1
#
_entry.id   AF-A0A7S3X9B4-F1
#
_cell.length_a   1.000
_cell.length_b   1.000
_cell.length_c   1.000
_cell.angle_alpha   90.00
_cell.angle_beta   90.00
_cell.angle_gamma   90.00
#
_symmetry.space_group_name_H-M   'P 1'
#
loop_
_entity.id
_entity.type
_entity.pdbx_description
1 polymer ?
#
loop_
_entity_poly.entity_id
_entity_poly.type
_entity_poly.pdbx_seq_one_letter_code
_entity_poly.pdbx_strand_id
1 'polypeptide(L)'
;MRAHPLMTKAENSLNMLFLVSAVISAFACFGRADYNLPMYAFLYCLFNNQKNNKTKMMILFTLTFIGDFFWMTYWVPYYTSDAMAKWQYGLHMFVIVCSLIVWVVKIPCLILMCAIPEAEMDNSGNR
;
A
#
# COMPACT_ATOMS: atom_id res chain seq x y z
N MET A 1 8.22 27.74 -4.33
CA MET A 1 7.62 26.64 -3.55
C MET A 1 6.17 26.99 -3.31
N ARG A 2 5.22 26.32 -3.98
CA ARG A 2 3.79 26.53 -3.71
C ARG A 2 3.50 26.03 -2.31
N ALA A 3 2.90 26.88 -1.47
CA ALA A 3 2.40 26.46 -0.18
C ALA A 3 1.40 25.31 -0.40
N HIS A 4 1.70 24.15 0.15
CA HIS A 4 0.80 23.02 0.13
C HIS A 4 -0.49 23.48 0.83
N PRO A 5 -1.68 23.39 0.20
CA PRO A 5 -2.92 23.65 0.92
C PRO A 5 -2.95 22.76 2.17
N LEU A 6 -3.44 23.31 3.28
CA LEU A 6 -3.61 22.59 4.54
C LEU A 6 -4.49 21.37 4.30
N MET A 7 -3.84 20.21 4.15
CA MET A 7 -4.51 18.93 3.95
C MET A 7 -5.41 18.64 5.14
N THR A 8 -6.58 18.05 4.88
CA THR A 8 -7.46 17.61 5.96
C THR A 8 -6.75 16.56 6.82
N LYS A 9 -7.21 16.38 8.06
CA LYS A 9 -6.63 15.38 8.96
C LYS A 9 -6.67 13.97 8.34
N ALA A 10 -7.74 13.64 7.61
CA ALA A 10 -7.92 12.36 6.94
C ALA A 10 -6.91 12.15 5.79
N GLU A 11 -6.69 13.17 4.95
CA GLU A 11 -5.71 13.09 3.86
C GLU A 11 -4.27 12.98 4.39
N ASN A 12 -3.94 13.71 5.47
CA ASN A 12 -2.65 13.58 6.13
C ASN A 12 -2.42 12.18 6.69
N SER A 13 -3.43 11.62 7.36
CA SER A 13 -3.38 10.23 7.85
C SER A 13 -3.21 9.24 6.69
N LEU A 14 -3.91 9.43 5.58
CA LEU A 14 -3.81 8.57 4.40
C LEU A 14 -2.43 8.63 3.75
N ASN A 15 -1.87 9.83 3.55
CA ASN A 15 -0.51 9.99 3.04
C ASN A 15 0.54 9.34 3.95
N MET A 16 0.39 9.49 5.27
CA MET A 16 1.28 8.85 6.24
C MET A 16 1.21 7.33 6.15
N LEU A 17 0.00 6.78 5.99
CA LEU A 17 -0.19 5.33 5.79
C LEU A 17 0.47 4.87 4.49
N PHE A 18 0.36 5.61 3.38
CA PHE A 18 1.06 5.27 2.15
C PHE A 18 2.58 5.27 2.32
N LEU A 19 3.15 6.29 2.97
CA LEU A 19 4.59 6.39 3.21
C LEU A 19 5.10 5.26 4.10
N VAL A 20 4.44 5.01 5.23
CA VAL A 20 4.81 3.92 6.15
C VAL A 20 4.70 2.57 5.43
N SER A 21 3.63 2.36 4.67
CA SER A 21 3.45 1.13 3.90
C SER A 21 4.52 0.95 2.82
N ALA A 22 4.99 2.02 2.18
CA ALA A 22 6.09 1.96 1.23
C ALA A 22 7.38 1.47 1.90
N VAL A 23 7.71 1.99 3.09
CA VAL A 23 8.89 1.55 3.86
C VAL A 23 8.78 0.08 4.26
N ILE A 24 7.61 -0.35 4.76
CA ILE A 24 7.41 -1.76 5.16
C ILE A 24 7.46 -2.67 3.91
N SER A 25 6.90 -2.23 2.78
CA SER A 25 6.95 -2.97 1.52
C SER A 25 8.38 -3.10 0.99
N ALA A 26 9.26 -2.11 1.23
CA ALA A 26 10.67 -2.23 0.90
C ALA A 26 11.36 -3.38 1.65
N PHE A 27 10.96 -3.64 2.90
CA PHE A 27 11.46 -4.79 3.66
C PHE A 27 10.90 -6.12 3.14
N ALA A 28 9.65 -6.15 2.68
CA ALA A 28 9.06 -7.34 2.04
C ALA A 28 9.80 -7.74 0.75
N CYS A 29 10.47 -6.80 0.08
CA CYS A 29 11.26 -7.06 -1.12
C CYS A 29 12.48 -7.99 -0.92
N PHE A 30 12.92 -8.23 0.32
CA PHE A 30 14.13 -9.05 0.56
C PHE A 30 13.97 -10.54 0.22
N GLY A 31 12.74 -11.06 0.17
CA GLY A 31 12.47 -12.45 -0.18
C GLY A 31 11.33 -12.63 -1.19
N ARG A 32 10.95 -11.54 -1.88
CA ARG A 32 9.88 -11.51 -2.89
C ARG A 32 10.08 -10.32 -3.82
N ALA A 33 9.82 -10.48 -5.11
CA ALA A 33 9.55 -9.31 -5.96
C ALA A 33 8.18 -8.72 -5.56
N ASP A 34 8.19 -7.62 -4.80
CA ASP A 34 6.97 -6.99 -4.28
C ASP A 34 6.59 -5.75 -5.11
N TYR A 35 5.38 -5.77 -5.69
CA TYR A 35 4.79 -4.64 -6.39
C TYR A 35 4.18 -3.60 -5.44
N ASN A 36 4.05 -3.90 -4.15
CA ASN A 36 3.48 -3.00 -3.17
C ASN A 36 4.33 -1.74 -2.98
N LEU A 37 5.66 -1.87 -2.97
CA LEU A 37 6.56 -0.73 -2.86
C LEU A 37 6.31 0.32 -3.97
N PRO A 38 6.43 0.00 -5.27
CA PRO A 38 6.17 0.99 -6.32
C PRO A 38 4.72 1.48 -6.32
N MET A 39 3.76 0.65 -5.90
CA MET A 39 2.36 1.07 -5.78
C MET A 39 2.13 2.10 -4.67
N TYR A 40 2.65 1.89 -3.46
CA TYR A 40 2.50 2.85 -2.36
C TYR A 40 3.26 4.14 -2.63
N ALA A 41 4.44 4.06 -3.25
CA ALA A 41 5.16 5.24 -3.72
C ALA A 41 4.37 6.02 -4.78
N PHE A 42 3.77 5.31 -5.74
CA PHE A 42 2.89 5.90 -6.76
C PHE A 42 1.68 6.61 -6.13
N LEU A 43 1.01 5.96 -5.16
CA LEU A 43 -0.12 6.55 -4.46
C LEU A 43 0.27 7.78 -3.65
N TYR A 44 1.37 7.72 -2.89
CA TYR A 44 1.88 8.86 -2.13
C TYR A 44 2.16 10.08 -3.03
N CYS A 45 2.77 9.86 -4.20
CA CYS A 45 3.10 10.93 -5.13
C CYS A 45 1.89 11.49 -5.90
N LEU A 46 0.90 10.67 -6.24
CA LEU A 46 -0.15 11.06 -7.17
C LEU A 46 -1.52 11.29 -6.55
N PHE A 47 -1.79 10.76 -5.35
CA PHE A 47 -3.11 10.84 -4.73
C PHE A 47 -3.60 12.29 -4.59
N ASN A 48 -2.70 13.23 -4.26
CA ASN A 48 -3.05 14.65 -4.11
C ASN A 48 -2.88 15.48 -5.40
N ASN A 49 -2.26 14.92 -6.43
CA ASN A 49 -1.83 15.66 -7.63
C ASN A 49 -2.70 15.40 -8.86
N GLN A 50 -3.58 14.38 -8.84
CA GLN A 50 -4.34 13.94 -10.01
C GLN A 50 -5.85 14.09 -9.80
N LYS A 51 -6.42 15.16 -10.33
CA LYS A 51 -7.87 15.38 -10.42
C LYS A 51 -8.52 14.25 -11.26
N ASN A 52 -9.68 13.74 -10.85
CA ASN A 52 -10.48 12.71 -11.55
C ASN A 52 -9.89 11.29 -11.72
N ASN A 53 -8.77 10.94 -11.08
CA ASN A 53 -8.20 9.59 -11.19
C ASN A 53 -8.34 8.73 -9.91
N LYS A 54 -9.06 9.24 -8.90
CA LYS A 54 -9.25 8.56 -7.61
C LYS A 54 -9.82 7.16 -7.76
N THR A 55 -10.91 7.01 -8.53
CA THR A 55 -11.57 5.72 -8.75
C THR A 55 -10.61 4.71 -9.38
N LYS A 56 -9.78 5.13 -10.34
CA LYS A 56 -8.78 4.26 -10.99
C LYS A 56 -7.69 3.83 -10.00
N MET A 57 -7.23 4.74 -9.15
CA MET A 57 -6.27 4.43 -8.09
C MET A 57 -6.86 3.46 -7.08
N MET A 58 -8.13 3.64 -6.69
CA MET A 58 -8.84 2.72 -5.80
C MET A 58 -8.99 1.34 -6.43
N ILE A 59 -9.41 1.24 -7.69
CA ILE A 59 -9.51 -0.03 -8.42
C ILE A 59 -8.16 -0.74 -8.45
N LEU A 60 -7.09 -0.02 -8.82
CA LEU A 60 -5.73 -0.58 -8.84
C LEU A 60 -5.34 -1.11 -7.45
N PHE A 61 -5.59 -0.33 -6.40
CA PHE A 61 -5.26 -0.71 -5.02
C PHE A 61 -6.10 -1.89 -4.50
N THR A 62 -7.37 -1.99 -4.91
CA THR A 62 -8.22 -3.15 -4.62
C THR A 62 -7.73 -4.40 -5.35
N LEU A 63 -7.31 -4.29 -6.62
CA LEU A 63 -6.75 -5.41 -7.36
C LEU A 63 -5.47 -5.93 -6.71
N THR A 64 -4.58 -5.06 -6.23
CA THR A 64 -3.38 -5.51 -5.51
C THR A 64 -3.69 -6.09 -4.14
N PHE A 65 -4.75 -5.64 -3.46
CA PHE A 65 -5.23 -6.26 -2.21
C PHE A 65 -5.66 -7.72 -2.43
N ILE A 66 -6.38 -7.99 -3.52
CA ILE A 66 -6.79 -9.35 -3.91
C ILE A 66 -5.57 -10.17 -4.34
N GLY A 67 -4.66 -9.58 -5.13
CA GLY A 67 -3.42 -10.24 -5.55
C GLY A 67 -2.55 -10.66 -4.37
N ASP A 68 -2.44 -9.82 -3.34
CA ASP A 68 -1.71 -10.16 -2.12
C ASP A 68 -2.37 -11.26 -1.32
N PHE A 69 -3.70 -11.31 -1.28
CA PHE A 69 -4.41 -12.43 -0.65
C PHE A 69 -4.04 -13.75 -1.32
N PHE A 70 -4.12 -13.83 -2.65
CA PHE A 70 -3.72 -15.04 -3.39
C PHE A 70 -2.25 -15.38 -3.16
N TRP A 71 -1.36 -14.38 -3.20
CA TRP A 71 0.05 -14.57 -2.91
C TRP A 71 0.24 -15.19 -1.52
N MET A 72 -0.38 -14.65 -0.47
CA MET A 72 -0.25 -15.19 0.89
C MET A 72 -0.79 -16.61 0.98
N THR A 73 -1.95 -16.91 0.39
CA THR A 73 -2.54 -18.26 0.45
C THR A 73 -1.66 -19.33 -0.21
N TYR A 74 -0.86 -18.97 -1.21
CA TYR A 74 0.05 -19.90 -1.88
C TYR A 74 1.44 -19.92 -1.22
N TRP A 75 2.03 -18.75 -0.97
CA TRP A 75 3.42 -18.64 -0.54
C TRP A 75 3.63 -18.90 0.95
N VAL A 76 2.64 -18.59 1.81
CA VAL A 76 2.76 -18.88 3.25
C VAL A 76 2.93 -20.40 3.48
N PRO A 77 2.04 -21.28 2.97
CA PRO A 77 2.23 -22.73 3.13
C PRO A 77 3.53 -23.24 2.50
N TYR A 78 3.91 -22.70 1.34
CA TYR A 78 5.14 -23.10 0.63
C TYR A 78 6.39 -22.74 1.43
N TYR A 79 6.47 -21.53 1.98
CA TYR A 79 7.60 -21.07 2.80
C TYR A 79 7.69 -21.77 4.16
N THR A 80 6.58 -22.31 4.65
CA THR A 80 6.56 -23.15 5.87
C THR A 80 6.71 -24.64 5.61
N SER A 81 6.80 -25.06 4.35
CA SER A 81 6.92 -26.48 4.00
C SER A 81 8.33 -27.02 4.21
N ASP A 82 8.43 -28.33 4.40
CA ASP A 82 9.72 -29.05 4.52
C ASP A 82 10.57 -29.00 3.24
N ALA A 83 10.00 -28.55 2.12
CA ALA A 83 10.71 -28.35 0.86
C ALA A 83 11.66 -27.14 0.88
N MET A 84 11.53 -26.23 1.86
CA MET A 84 12.35 -25.03 1.96
C MET A 84 13.66 -25.24 2.72
N ALA A 85 14.72 -24.62 2.23
CA ALA A 85 16.02 -24.64 2.89
C ALA A 85 15.95 -23.93 4.24
N LYS A 86 16.21 -24.66 5.33
CA LYS A 86 16.07 -24.17 6.72
C LYS A 86 16.88 -22.91 7.02
N TRP A 87 17.96 -22.64 6.28
CA TRP A 87 18.76 -21.43 6.47
C TRP A 87 18.07 -20.15 5.98
N GLN A 88 17.13 -20.25 5.03
CA GLN A 88 16.34 -19.10 4.53
C GLN A 88 15.04 -18.90 5.31
N TYR A 89 14.70 -19.83 6.22
CA TYR A 89 13.44 -19.82 6.96
C TYR A 89 13.20 -18.51 7.72
N GLY A 90 14.24 -17.97 8.36
CA GLY A 90 14.15 -16.68 9.07
C GLY A 90 13.78 -15.52 8.14
N LEU A 91 14.40 -15.47 6.96
CA LEU A 91 14.10 -14.45 5.95
C LEU A 91 12.67 -14.60 5.40
N HIS A 92 12.24 -15.83 5.12
CA HIS A 92 10.89 -16.09 4.65
C HIS A 92 9.82 -15.71 5.68
N MET A 93 10.03 -16.04 6.96
CA MET A 93 9.13 -15.64 8.03
C MET A 93 9.07 -14.13 8.23
N PHE A 94 10.22 -13.46 8.14
CA PHE A 94 10.27 -12.00 8.17
C PHE A 94 9.43 -11.38 7.04
N VAL A 95 9.60 -11.87 5.80
CA VAL A 95 8.84 -11.40 4.63
C VAL A 95 7.35 -11.69 4.76
N ILE A 96 6.96 -12.84 5.32
CA ILE A 96 5.54 -13.17 5.59
C ILE A 96 4.94 -12.16 6.56
N VAL A 97 5.64 -11.85 7.66
CA VAL A 97 5.17 -10.88 8.65
C VAL A 97 5.03 -9.48 8.03
N CYS A 98 6.04 -9.02 7.29
CA CYS A 98 5.96 -7.74 6.58
C CYS A 98 4.79 -7.71 5.59
N SER A 99 4.58 -8.79 4.82
CA SER A 99 3.49 -8.90 3.85
C SER A 99 2.13 -8.87 4.52
N LEU A 100 1.97 -9.55 5.66
CA LEU A 100 0.72 -9.55 6.42
C LEU A 100 0.40 -8.15 6.98
N ILE A 101 1.41 -7.46 7.52
CA ILE A 101 1.25 -6.08 8.01
C ILE A 101 0.81 -5.16 6.87
N VAL A 102 1.51 -5.22 5.72
CA VAL A 102 1.16 -4.41 4.54
C VAL A 102 -0.26 -4.70 4.07
N TRP A 103 -0.64 -5.98 4.01
CA TRP A 103 -1.98 -6.38 3.60
C TRP A 103 -3.07 -5.87 4.55
N VAL A 104 -2.86 -5.95 5.87
CA VAL A 104 -3.79 -5.40 6.86
C VAL A 104 -3.90 -3.88 6.75
N VAL A 105 -2.79 -3.16 6.52
CA VAL A 105 -2.77 -1.70 6.37
C VAL A 105 -3.52 -1.23 5.11
N LYS A 106 -3.70 -2.08 4.10
CA LYS A 106 -4.55 -1.73 2.94
C LYS A 106 -6.01 -1.48 3.32
N ILE A 107 -6.52 -2.10 4.38
CA ILE A 107 -7.91 -1.95 4.83
C ILE A 107 -8.20 -0.48 5.25
N PRO A 108 -7.48 0.12 6.23
CA PRO A 108 -7.70 1.51 6.58
C PRO A 108 -7.39 2.48 5.44
N CYS A 109 -6.44 2.16 4.55
CA CYS A 109 -6.21 2.95 3.34
C CYS A 109 -7.44 2.98 2.43
N LEU A 110 -8.05 1.82 2.14
CA LEU A 110 -9.27 1.73 1.33
C LEU A 110 -10.44 2.46 1.99
N ILE A 111 -10.61 2.33 3.31
CA ILE A 111 -11.67 3.03 4.06
C ILE A 111 -11.49 4.54 3.95
N LEU A 112 -10.28 5.06 4.18
CA LEU A 112 -9.98 6.48 4.07
C LEU A 112 -10.14 6.99 2.64
N MET A 113 -9.68 6.21 1.64
CA MET A 113 -9.92 6.53 0.24
C MET A 113 -11.42 6.60 -0.07
N CYS A 114 -12.26 5.70 0.45
CA CYS A 114 -13.71 5.80 0.29
C CYS A 114 -14.30 7.02 1.00
N ALA A 115 -13.82 7.36 2.20
CA ALA A 115 -14.36 8.42 3.04
C ALA A 115 -14.06 9.84 2.52
N ILE A 116 -12.95 10.04 1.82
CA ILE A 116 -12.57 11.36 1.26
C ILE A 116 -13.35 11.61 -0.04
N PRO A 117 -14.29 12.56 -0.15
CA PRO A 117 -15.04 12.81 -1.38
C PRO A 117 -14.15 13.29 -2.52
N GLU A 118 -14.46 12.93 -3.77
CA GLU A 118 -13.70 13.41 -4.94
C GLU A 118 -13.70 14.94 -5.08
N ALA A 119 -14.80 15.59 -4.67
CA ALA A 119 -14.94 17.06 -4.70
C ALA A 119 -14.01 17.79 -3.71
N GLU A 120 -13.57 17.14 -2.62
CA GLU A 120 -12.58 17.72 -1.70
C GLU A 120 -11.19 17.75 -2.35
N MET A 121 -10.89 16.75 -3.17
CA MET A 121 -9.62 16.68 -3.91
C MET A 121 -9.55 17.65 -5.11
N ASP A 122 -10.69 18.20 -5.58
CA ASP A 122 -10.72 19.21 -6.65
C ASP A 122 -10.39 20.63 -6.13
N ASN A 123 -10.82 20.94 -4.90
CA ASN A 123 -10.67 22.26 -4.30
C ASN A 123 -9.24 22.60 -3.86
N SER A 124 -8.35 21.61 -3.69
CA SER A 124 -6.94 21.82 -3.34
C SER A 124 -6.09 22.36 -4.50
N GLY A 125 -6.58 22.27 -5.75
CA GLY A 125 -5.87 22.75 -6.94
C GLY A 125 -6.39 24.06 -7.55
N ASN A 126 -7.48 24.63 -7.03
CA ASN A 126 -8.16 25.81 -7.59
C ASN A 126 -8.35 26.97 -6.60
N ARG A 127 -7.61 26.99 -5.47
CA ARG A 127 -7.59 28.12 -4.53
C ARG A 127 -6.17 28.60 -4.30
#